data_AF-A0A4U6D4M3-F1
#
_entry.id   AF-A0A4U6D4M3-F1
#
_cell.length_a   1.000
_cell.length_b   1.000
_cell.length_c   1.000
_cell.angle_alpha   90.00
_cell.angle_beta   90.00
_cell.angle_gamma   90.00
#
_symmetry.space_group_name_H-M   'P 1'
#
loop_
_entity.id
_entity.type
_entity.pdbx_description
1 polymer ?
#
loop_
_entity_poly.entity_id
_entity_poly.type
_entity_poly.pdbx_seq_one_letter_code
_entity_poly.pdbx_strand_id
1 'polypeptide(L)'
;MRKPLPPFSDHQFQAGENARLKDAFEQWLQDNSAWFWPKGATYLYPQGLNFQLLADPNNSADGYDRFLSQFFRANVRPTDHYTLSVPNSALYRLKADASGFANLFLCGDWIDFGGNVGYIDGTIQSGQQAAQALRTKMNLGGHKEIWSALKA
;
A
#
# COMPACT_ATOMS: atom_id res chain seq x y z
N MET A 1 -11.44 -1.16 19.28
CA MET A 1 -10.60 -2.38 19.35
C MET A 1 -10.82 -3.18 18.07
N ARG A 2 -9.75 -3.68 17.45
CA ARG A 2 -9.85 -4.53 16.25
C ARG A 2 -10.61 -5.79 16.64
N LYS A 3 -11.67 -6.16 15.92
CA LYS A 3 -12.33 -7.45 16.13
C LYS A 3 -11.27 -8.57 15.99
N PRO A 4 -11.33 -9.64 16.79
CA PRO A 4 -10.41 -10.76 16.65
C PRO A 4 -10.50 -11.32 15.22
N LEU A 5 -9.38 -11.84 14.70
CA LEU A 5 -9.39 -12.53 13.42
C LEU A 5 -10.34 -13.74 13.50
N PRO A 6 -11.12 -14.01 12.44
CA PRO A 6 -12.00 -15.18 12.41
C PRO A 6 -11.17 -16.48 12.44
N PRO A 7 -11.80 -17.62 12.75
CA PRO A 7 -11.14 -18.92 12.67
C PRO A 7 -10.72 -19.24 11.24
N PHE A 8 -9.64 -20.02 11.08
CA PHE A 8 -9.12 -20.43 9.77
C PHE A 8 -10.13 -21.20 8.90
N SER A 9 -11.16 -21.78 9.52
CA SER A 9 -12.26 -22.47 8.83
C SER A 9 -13.27 -21.54 8.17
N ASP A 10 -13.24 -20.23 8.47
CA ASP A 10 -14.12 -19.26 7.82
C ASP A 10 -13.54 -18.81 6.48
N HIS A 11 -13.80 -19.60 5.45
CA HIS A 11 -13.38 -19.31 4.09
C HIS A 11 -14.21 -18.19 3.42
N GLN A 12 -15.29 -17.73 4.04
CA GLN A 12 -16.17 -16.67 3.50
C GLN A 12 -15.77 -15.28 3.97
N PHE A 13 -14.89 -15.18 4.98
CA PHE A 13 -14.49 -13.91 5.55
C PHE A 13 -13.99 -12.88 4.54
N GLN A 14 -13.13 -13.28 3.59
CA GLN A 14 -12.63 -12.38 2.55
C GLN A 14 -13.76 -11.82 1.67
N ALA A 15 -14.72 -12.67 1.28
CA ALA A 15 -15.85 -12.26 0.46
C ALA A 15 -16.77 -11.29 1.22
N GLY A 16 -17.05 -11.59 2.50
CA GLY A 16 -17.84 -10.71 3.37
C GLY A 16 -17.17 -9.34 3.59
N GLU A 17 -15.86 -9.32 3.84
CA GLU A 17 -15.14 -8.05 4.04
C GLU A 17 -14.98 -7.25 2.74
N ASN A 18 -14.90 -7.92 1.58
CA ASN A 18 -14.96 -7.24 0.27
C ASN A 18 -16.33 -6.60 0.05
N ALA A 19 -17.43 -7.28 0.38
CA ALA A 19 -18.78 -6.73 0.29
C ALA A 19 -18.94 -5.52 1.23
N ARG A 20 -18.52 -5.66 2.49
CA ARG A 20 -18.55 -4.56 3.47
C ARG A 20 -17.74 -3.34 3.03
N LEU A 21 -16.56 -3.57 2.44
CA LEU A 21 -15.74 -2.50 1.86
C LEU A 21 -16.47 -1.80 0.72
N LYS A 22 -17.08 -2.57 -0.19
CA LYS A 22 -17.81 -2.05 -1.34
C LYS A 22 -18.97 -1.17 -0.92
N ASP A 23 -19.81 -1.64 0.01
CA ASP A 23 -20.97 -0.90 0.51
C ASP A 23 -20.54 0.41 1.19
N ALA A 24 -19.52 0.34 2.06
CA ALA A 24 -19.00 1.52 2.74
C ALA A 24 -18.38 2.54 1.77
N PHE A 25 -17.71 2.05 0.72
CA PHE A 25 -17.09 2.90 -0.28
C PHE A 25 -18.13 3.52 -1.22
N GLU A 26 -19.17 2.79 -1.59
CA GLU A 26 -20.31 3.31 -2.35
C GLU A 26 -20.94 4.49 -1.60
N GLN A 27 -21.28 4.29 -0.33
CA GLN A 27 -21.86 5.33 0.52
C GLN A 27 -20.93 6.54 0.61
N TRP A 28 -19.63 6.30 0.86
CA TRP A 28 -18.65 7.39 0.95
C TRP A 28 -18.55 8.20 -0.35
N LEU A 29 -18.53 7.52 -1.50
CA LEU A 29 -18.50 8.18 -2.81
C LEU A 29 -19.75 9.03 -3.04
N GLN A 30 -20.93 8.53 -2.67
CA GLN A 30 -22.17 9.28 -2.86
C GLN A 30 -22.33 10.46 -1.89
N ASP A 31 -21.69 10.39 -0.73
CA ASP A 31 -21.83 11.42 0.32
C ASP A 31 -20.72 12.48 0.29
N ASN A 32 -19.53 12.19 -0.24
CA ASN A 32 -18.34 13.02 0.00
C ASN A 32 -17.49 13.33 -1.24
N SER A 33 -17.66 12.60 -2.34
CA SER A 33 -16.67 12.64 -3.44
C SER A 33 -16.59 13.98 -4.17
N ALA A 34 -17.65 14.80 -4.16
CA ALA A 34 -17.68 16.12 -4.79
C ALA A 34 -16.63 17.09 -4.23
N TRP A 35 -16.14 16.86 -3.00
CA TRP A 35 -15.02 17.63 -2.43
C TRP A 35 -13.76 17.51 -3.28
N PHE A 36 -13.47 16.30 -3.78
CA PHE A 36 -12.29 16.04 -4.62
C PHE A 36 -12.60 16.24 -6.11
N TRP A 37 -13.79 15.83 -6.55
CA TRP A 37 -14.21 15.87 -7.95
C TRP A 37 -15.53 16.61 -8.12
N PRO A 38 -15.56 17.95 -8.00
CA PRO A 38 -16.79 18.72 -8.03
C PRO A 38 -17.53 18.63 -9.38
N LYS A 39 -16.80 18.43 -10.48
CA LYS A 39 -17.38 18.18 -11.81
C LYS A 39 -17.83 16.73 -12.03
N GLY A 40 -17.53 15.85 -11.08
CA GLY A 40 -17.96 14.46 -11.08
C GLY A 40 -19.36 14.25 -10.51
N ALA A 41 -19.95 15.26 -9.87
CA ALA A 41 -21.26 15.16 -9.25
C ALA A 41 -22.42 15.12 -10.27
N THR A 42 -23.56 14.63 -9.84
CA THR A 42 -24.81 14.70 -10.61
C THR A 42 -25.79 15.67 -9.95
N TYR A 43 -26.83 16.06 -10.68
CA TYR A 43 -27.92 16.85 -10.10
C TYR A 43 -28.63 16.13 -8.94
N LEU A 44 -28.85 14.81 -9.08
CA LEU A 44 -29.53 14.00 -8.06
C LEU A 44 -28.62 13.73 -6.85
N TYR A 45 -27.31 13.66 -7.06
CA TYR A 45 -26.29 13.43 -6.03
C TYR A 45 -25.24 14.54 -6.11
N PRO A 46 -25.54 15.74 -5.57
CA PRO A 46 -24.65 16.90 -5.68
C PRO A 46 -23.36 16.76 -4.86
N GLN A 47 -23.33 15.87 -3.87
CA GLN A 47 -22.12 15.50 -3.12
C GLN A 47 -21.48 14.20 -3.63
N GLY A 48 -22.16 13.53 -4.55
CA GLY A 48 -21.82 12.18 -4.98
C GLY A 48 -20.97 12.12 -6.23
N LEU A 49 -20.66 10.90 -6.65
CA LEU A 49 -19.94 10.64 -7.89
C LEU A 49 -20.92 10.09 -8.94
N ASN A 50 -20.91 10.69 -10.12
CA ASN A 50 -21.52 10.12 -11.31
C ASN A 50 -20.75 8.87 -11.72
N PHE A 51 -21.29 7.70 -11.39
CA PHE A 51 -20.64 6.43 -11.72
C PHE A 51 -20.48 6.17 -13.23
N GLN A 52 -21.18 6.91 -14.09
CA GLN A 52 -20.94 6.87 -15.54
C GLN A 52 -19.52 7.32 -15.93
N LEU A 53 -18.85 8.07 -15.07
CA LEU A 53 -17.47 8.52 -15.29
C LEU A 53 -16.42 7.47 -14.93
N LEU A 54 -16.82 6.36 -14.29
CA LEU A 54 -15.90 5.29 -13.94
C LEU A 54 -15.45 4.55 -15.22
N ALA A 55 -14.18 4.18 -15.22
CA ALA A 55 -13.61 3.35 -16.27
C ALA A 55 -14.22 1.95 -16.20
N ASP A 56 -14.77 1.48 -17.31
CA ASP A 56 -15.36 0.15 -17.39
C ASP A 56 -14.94 -0.52 -18.70
N PRO A 57 -14.20 -1.65 -18.65
CA PRO A 57 -13.78 -2.38 -19.85
C PRO A 57 -14.95 -2.87 -20.71
N ASN A 58 -16.11 -3.11 -20.09
CA ASN A 58 -17.32 -3.58 -20.78
C ASN A 58 -18.18 -2.43 -21.33
N ASN A 59 -17.80 -1.18 -21.04
CA ASN A 59 -18.50 0.05 -21.43
C ASN A 59 -20.02 0.00 -21.17
N SER A 60 -20.43 -0.41 -19.96
CA SER A 60 -21.83 -0.48 -19.58
C SER A 60 -22.52 0.88 -19.73
N ALA A 61 -23.79 0.84 -20.15
CA ALA A 61 -24.64 2.02 -20.20
C ALA A 61 -25.19 2.40 -18.81
N ASP A 62 -25.16 1.47 -17.85
CA ASP A 62 -25.55 1.73 -16.47
C ASP A 62 -24.33 2.11 -15.62
N GLY A 63 -24.46 3.20 -14.87
CA GLY A 63 -23.38 3.70 -14.04
C GLY A 63 -23.11 2.78 -12.86
N TYR A 64 -24.16 2.16 -12.32
CA TYR A 64 -23.98 1.26 -11.20
C TYR A 64 -23.20 0.01 -11.60
N ASP A 65 -23.49 -0.59 -12.77
CA ASP A 65 -22.69 -1.68 -13.32
C ASP A 65 -21.19 -1.33 -13.46
N ARG A 66 -20.87 -0.08 -13.87
CA ARG A 66 -19.47 0.39 -13.91
C ARG A 66 -18.85 0.45 -12.52
N PHE A 67 -19.60 0.86 -11.51
CA PHE A 67 -19.14 0.79 -10.12
C PHE A 67 -18.91 -0.66 -9.68
N LEU A 68 -19.82 -1.58 -10.01
CA LEU A 68 -19.67 -3.00 -9.66
C LEU A 68 -18.46 -3.66 -10.35
N SER A 69 -18.04 -3.17 -11.51
CA SER A 69 -16.87 -3.69 -12.25
C SER A 69 -15.51 -3.23 -11.71
N GLN A 70 -15.49 -2.28 -10.77
CA GLN A 70 -14.26 -1.84 -10.14
C GLN A 70 -13.64 -2.95 -9.27
N PHE A 71 -12.32 -2.89 -9.09
CA PHE A 71 -11.60 -3.86 -8.27
C PHE A 71 -11.74 -3.54 -6.78
N PHE A 72 -12.38 -4.44 -6.03
CA PHE A 72 -12.52 -4.34 -4.58
C PHE A 72 -11.77 -5.46 -3.88
N ARG A 73 -10.92 -5.08 -2.93
CA ARG A 73 -10.18 -6.02 -2.09
C ARG A 73 -9.92 -5.45 -0.72
N ALA A 74 -10.53 -6.05 0.30
CA ALA A 74 -10.20 -5.80 1.68
C ALA A 74 -8.90 -6.54 2.04
N ASN A 75 -7.90 -5.79 2.50
CA ASN A 75 -6.59 -6.33 2.90
C ASN A 75 -6.67 -6.95 4.31
N VAL A 76 -7.41 -8.05 4.44
CA VAL A 76 -7.69 -8.71 5.73
C VAL A 76 -6.74 -9.87 6.05
N ARG A 77 -5.99 -10.34 5.06
CA ARG A 77 -4.98 -11.38 5.27
C ARG A 77 -3.76 -10.77 5.95
N PRO A 78 -3.10 -11.48 6.88
CA PRO A 78 -1.91 -10.95 7.56
C PRO A 78 -0.81 -10.47 6.60
N THR A 79 -0.65 -11.14 5.45
CA THR A 79 0.32 -10.79 4.40
C THR A 79 -0.07 -9.57 3.56
N ASP A 80 -1.34 -9.16 3.60
CA ASP A 80 -1.84 -8.01 2.84
C ASP A 80 -1.66 -6.70 3.62
N HIS A 81 -1.22 -6.79 4.88
CA HIS A 81 -0.98 -5.62 5.72
C HIS A 81 0.30 -4.90 5.31
N TYR A 82 0.21 -3.59 5.29
CA TYR A 82 1.34 -2.72 5.00
C TYR A 82 2.22 -2.51 6.25
N THR A 83 3.54 -2.48 6.07
CA THR A 83 4.49 -2.16 7.16
C THR A 83 4.40 -0.67 7.49
N LEU A 84 3.74 -0.35 8.60
CA LEU A 84 3.57 1.03 9.04
C LEU A 84 4.85 1.64 9.63
N SER A 85 4.83 2.97 9.71
CA SER A 85 5.92 3.80 10.22
C SER A 85 5.45 4.55 11.47
N VAL A 86 4.94 3.80 12.45
CA VAL A 86 4.38 4.39 13.67
C VAL A 86 5.51 4.84 14.62
N PRO A 87 5.27 5.84 15.49
CA PRO A 87 6.27 6.31 16.45
C PRO A 87 6.93 5.17 17.22
N ASN A 88 8.25 5.24 17.39
CA ASN A 88 9.08 4.26 18.11
C ASN A 88 9.10 2.82 17.53
N SER A 89 8.62 2.60 16.30
CA SER A 89 8.66 1.25 15.67
C SER A 89 9.91 0.99 14.82
N ALA A 90 10.67 2.02 14.46
CA ALA A 90 11.82 1.89 13.56
C ALA A 90 12.90 0.92 14.09
N LEU A 91 13.02 0.77 15.41
CA LEU A 91 13.99 -0.13 16.04
C LEU A 91 13.79 -1.61 15.69
N TYR A 92 12.61 -1.99 15.18
CA TYR A 92 12.31 -3.36 14.77
C TYR A 92 12.64 -3.65 13.30
N ARG A 93 13.06 -2.65 12.53
CA ARG A 93 13.40 -2.82 11.11
C ARG A 93 14.87 -3.23 10.98
N LEU A 94 15.11 -4.24 10.15
CA LEU A 94 16.47 -4.69 9.84
C LEU A 94 17.11 -3.78 8.79
N LYS A 95 18.42 -3.54 8.88
CA LYS A 95 19.19 -2.90 7.81
C LYS A 95 19.44 -3.86 6.65
N ALA A 96 19.87 -3.32 5.51
CA ALA A 96 20.11 -4.09 4.29
C ALA A 96 21.11 -5.26 4.46
N ASP A 97 22.09 -5.11 5.37
CA ASP A 97 23.14 -6.10 5.69
C ASP A 97 22.90 -6.83 7.03
N ALA A 98 21.76 -6.60 7.68
CA ALA A 98 21.45 -7.12 9.01
C ALA A 98 20.48 -8.32 8.97
N SER A 99 20.50 -9.11 7.89
CA SER A 99 19.67 -10.32 7.77
C SER A 99 20.08 -11.44 8.74
N GLY A 100 21.30 -11.39 9.28
CA GLY A 100 21.92 -12.46 10.07
C GLY A 100 22.66 -13.51 9.22
N PHE A 101 22.57 -13.45 7.89
CA PHE A 101 23.26 -14.37 6.99
C PHE A 101 24.34 -13.66 6.17
N ALA A 102 25.45 -14.35 5.90
CA ALA A 102 26.58 -13.77 5.18
C ALA A 102 26.30 -13.47 3.69
N ASN A 103 25.27 -14.07 3.12
CA ASN A 103 24.94 -14.07 1.69
C ASN A 103 23.48 -13.67 1.40
N LEU A 104 22.77 -13.08 2.38
CA LEU A 104 21.42 -12.56 2.19
C LEU A 104 21.38 -11.07 2.52
N PHE A 105 20.95 -10.26 1.56
CA PHE A 105 20.79 -8.82 1.71
C PHE A 105 19.32 -8.47 1.54
N LEU A 106 18.84 -7.52 2.34
CA LEU A 106 17.43 -7.15 2.40
C LEU A 106 17.20 -5.87 1.59
N CYS A 107 16.09 -5.81 0.87
CA CYS A 107 15.63 -4.62 0.18
C CYS A 107 14.10 -4.51 0.23
N GLY A 108 13.58 -3.29 0.08
CA GLY A 108 12.16 -2.95 0.20
C GLY A 108 11.94 -1.84 1.23
N ASP A 109 10.84 -1.10 1.08
CA ASP A 109 10.42 -0.01 1.97
C ASP A 109 10.07 -0.43 3.42
N TRP A 110 10.08 -1.74 3.69
CA TRP A 110 9.85 -2.34 5.00
C TRP A 110 11.13 -2.48 5.86
N ILE A 111 12.32 -2.32 5.27
CA ILE A 111 13.60 -2.38 5.99
C ILE A 111 13.94 -1.03 6.64
N ASP A 112 15.01 -1.00 7.45
CA ASP A 112 15.62 0.25 7.94
C ASP A 112 16.48 0.86 6.84
N PHE A 113 15.91 1.83 6.12
CA PHE A 113 16.62 2.61 5.10
C PHE A 113 16.86 4.07 5.51
N GLY A 114 16.56 4.42 6.77
CA GLY A 114 16.73 5.76 7.34
C GLY A 114 15.47 6.64 7.26
N GLY A 115 14.73 6.60 6.15
CA GLY A 115 13.44 7.31 6.02
C GLY A 115 12.28 6.55 6.63
N ASN A 116 12.31 5.21 6.52
CA ASN A 116 11.35 4.27 7.09
C ASN A 116 9.88 4.63 6.86
N VAL A 117 9.57 5.31 5.76
CA VAL A 117 8.23 5.62 5.28
C VAL A 117 7.94 4.82 4.02
N GLY A 118 6.66 4.54 3.79
CA GLY A 118 6.22 3.69 2.72
C GLY A 118 6.01 4.39 1.38
N TYR A 119 6.87 4.15 0.40
CA TYR A 119 6.81 4.77 -0.93
C TYR A 119 7.83 4.13 -1.90
N ILE A 120 7.66 4.42 -3.20
CA ILE A 120 8.49 3.85 -4.26
C ILE A 120 9.97 4.22 -4.10
N ASP A 121 10.32 5.47 -3.75
CA ASP A 121 11.74 5.82 -3.62
C ASP A 121 12.38 5.21 -2.38
N GLY A 122 11.61 4.90 -1.33
CA GLY A 122 12.11 4.11 -0.20
C GLY A 122 12.56 2.71 -0.63
N THR A 123 11.82 2.09 -1.56
CA THR A 123 12.22 0.81 -2.18
C THR A 123 13.47 0.96 -3.05
N ILE A 124 13.60 2.07 -3.81
CA ILE A 124 14.79 2.34 -4.62
C ILE A 124 16.02 2.55 -3.72
N GLN A 125 15.89 3.35 -2.67
CA GLN A 125 16.96 3.65 -1.72
C GLN A 125 17.43 2.39 -0.98
N SER A 126 16.51 1.58 -0.46
CA SER A 126 16.86 0.32 0.19
C SER A 126 17.52 -0.67 -0.78
N GLY A 127 17.07 -0.76 -2.03
CA GLY A 127 17.72 -1.57 -3.07
C GLY A 127 19.15 -1.13 -3.37
N GLN A 128 19.38 0.18 -3.42
CA GLN A 128 20.70 0.76 -3.57
C GLN A 128 21.63 0.44 -2.38
N GLN A 129 21.12 0.54 -1.14
CA GLN A 129 21.85 0.16 0.07
C GLN A 129 22.18 -1.35 0.09
N ALA A 130 21.26 -2.21 -0.32
CA ALA A 130 21.48 -3.66 -0.45
C ALA A 130 22.56 -3.98 -1.48
N ALA A 131 22.55 -3.31 -2.63
CA ALA A 131 23.57 -3.47 -3.65
C ALA A 131 24.95 -3.03 -3.15
N GLN A 132 25.04 -1.92 -2.40
CA GLN A 132 26.29 -1.50 -1.78
C GLN A 132 26.80 -2.52 -0.76
N ALA A 133 25.92 -3.02 0.12
CA ALA A 133 26.27 -4.02 1.11
C ALA A 133 26.84 -5.29 0.46
N LEU A 134 26.19 -5.76 -0.62
CA LEU A 134 26.68 -6.88 -1.43
C LEU A 134 28.07 -6.61 -2.01
N ARG A 135 28.28 -5.43 -2.61
CA ARG A 135 29.57 -5.05 -3.21
C ARG A 135 30.69 -4.99 -2.17
N THR A 136 30.42 -4.39 -1.02
CA THR A 136 31.35 -4.35 0.11
C THR A 136 31.70 -5.77 0.56
N LYS A 137 30.70 -6.65 0.70
CA LYS A 137 30.91 -8.05 1.09
C LYS A 137 31.77 -8.82 0.08
N MET A 138 31.59 -8.54 -1.21
CA MET A 138 32.35 -9.16 -2.31
C MET A 138 33.67 -8.44 -2.63
N ASN A 139 34.05 -7.41 -1.86
CA ASN A 139 35.23 -6.59 -2.11
C ASN A 139 35.31 -6.00 -3.54
N LEU A 140 34.15 -5.64 -4.10
CA LEU A 140 34.04 -5.03 -5.44
C LEU A 140 34.26 -3.52 -5.32
N GLY A 141 35.32 -2.99 -5.94
CA GLY A 141 35.65 -1.54 -5.93
C GLY A 141 34.57 -0.65 -6.55
N GLY A 142 34.67 0.69 -6.40
CA GLY A 142 33.70 1.64 -6.99
C GLY A 142 32.45 1.88 -6.14
N HIS A 143 32.63 2.14 -4.84
CA HIS A 143 31.55 2.62 -3.99
C HIS A 143 31.15 4.04 -4.43
N LYS A 144 29.86 4.26 -4.65
CA LYS A 144 29.30 5.61 -4.70
C LYS A 144 28.46 5.75 -3.45
N GLU A 145 28.76 6.71 -2.57
CA GLU A 145 27.87 7.05 -1.46
C GLU A 145 26.50 7.41 -2.06
N ILE A 146 25.45 6.72 -1.62
CA ILE A 146 24.09 6.90 -2.15
C ILE A 146 23.30 7.84 -1.24
N TRP A 147 23.65 7.87 0.04
CA TRP A 147 23.15 8.81 1.04
C TRP A 147 24.24 9.06 2.06
N SER A 148 24.53 10.33 2.35
CA SER A 148 25.22 10.73 3.57
C SER A 148 24.16 11.01 4.63
N ALA A 149 24.41 10.60 5.87
CA ALA A 149 23.48 10.92 6.97
C ALA A 149 23.23 12.44 7.00
N LEU A 150 21.99 12.84 7.30
CA LEU A 150 21.71 14.22 7.68
C LEU A 150 22.65 14.57 8.83
N LYS A 151 23.58 15.51 8.58
CA LYS A 151 24.40 16.08 9.65
C LYS A 151 23.43 16.72 10.64
N ALA A 152 23.46 16.23 11.88
CA ALA A 152 22.71 16.80 13.00
C ALA A 152 23.10 18.26 13.22
#